data_AF-A0A950F631-F1
#
_entry.id   AF-A0A950F631-F1
#
_cell.length_a   1.000
_cell.length_b   1.000
_cell.length_c   1.000
_cell.angle_alpha   90.00
_cell.angle_beta   90.00
_cell.angle_gamma   90.00
#
_symmetry.space_group_name_H-M   'P 1'
#
loop_
_entity.id
_entity.type
_entity.pdbx_description
1 polymer ?
#
loop_
_entity_poly.entity_id
_entity_poly.type
_entity_poly.pdbx_seq_one_letter_code
_entity_poly.pdbx_strand_id
1 'polypeptide(L)'
;MRLSLRAVRGCAIATLVVVSGCVGGPGQRTAAPAPVVTTAAAGSTVLGEYLQMLQRLVQGQPAEQAEITASAQHEYDMAPTPSHELRLALILGTPGHPSADLPKAQGLLRELMANPEVLLPGERSLAFLELSQIDDHLTLETENRRLQADAVRADHERIASANHRLQTEMDENVRLRKELDEARAKLDAIANIERSVNERKPGTTGR
;
A
#
# COMPACT_ATOMS: atom_id res chain seq x y z
N MET A 1 8.50 0.90 31.44
CA MET A 1 9.11 1.87 32.38
C MET A 1 10.51 1.41 32.76
N ARG A 2 11.54 2.11 32.29
CA ARG A 2 12.82 2.36 33.00
C ARG A 2 13.63 3.33 32.13
N LEU A 3 13.50 4.60 32.47
CA LEU A 3 14.33 5.69 31.97
C LEU A 3 15.80 5.39 32.30
N SER A 4 16.69 5.58 31.34
CA SER A 4 18.09 5.87 31.64
C SER A 4 18.43 7.24 31.03
N LEU A 5 18.35 8.23 31.92
CA LEU A 5 18.80 9.60 31.75
C LEU A 5 20.23 9.67 32.27
N ARG A 6 21.18 10.20 31.48
CA ARG A 6 22.50 10.78 31.83
C ARG A 6 23.38 10.78 30.57
N ALA A 7 24.19 11.77 30.24
CA ALA A 7 24.55 13.02 30.90
C ALA A 7 25.14 13.99 29.86
N VAL A 8 24.85 15.27 30.07
CA VAL A 8 25.42 16.44 29.38
C VAL A 8 26.91 16.57 29.68
N ARG A 9 27.74 16.68 28.63
CA ARG A 9 29.06 17.36 28.57
C ARG A 9 29.23 17.77 27.09
N GLY A 10 29.27 19.04 26.69
CA GLY A 10 29.90 20.19 27.32
C GLY A 10 31.33 20.31 26.81
N CYS A 11 31.52 20.81 25.58
CA CYS A 11 32.81 21.37 25.15
C CYS A 11 32.59 22.35 23.99
N ALA A 12 32.38 23.61 24.35
CA ALA A 12 32.47 24.73 23.44
C ALA A 12 33.96 25.07 23.24
N ILE A 13 34.44 25.05 21.99
CA ILE A 13 35.71 25.66 21.62
C ILE A 13 35.39 26.72 20.57
N ALA A 14 35.26 27.95 21.08
CA ALA A 14 35.31 29.15 20.29
C ALA A 14 36.78 29.38 19.87
N THR A 15 37.05 29.49 18.57
CA THR A 15 38.33 29.98 18.07
C THR A 15 38.06 31.21 17.21
N LEU A 16 38.34 32.35 17.82
CA LEU A 16 38.31 33.69 17.27
C LEU A 16 39.58 33.88 16.43
N VAL A 17 39.46 34.08 15.12
CA VAL A 17 40.57 34.56 14.27
C VAL A 17 40.14 35.90 13.70
N VAL A 18 40.68 36.97 14.29
CA VAL A 18 40.67 38.33 13.76
C VAL A 18 42.00 38.50 13.03
N VAL A 19 41.96 38.71 11.72
CA VAL A 19 43.05 39.37 10.99
C VAL A 19 42.45 40.53 10.22
N SER A 20 42.80 41.72 10.69
CA SER A 20 42.53 43.00 10.06
C SER A 20 43.57 43.25 8.96
N GLY A 21 43.12 43.60 7.77
CA GLY A 21 43.95 44.07 6.67
C GLY A 21 43.31 45.29 6.02
N CYS A 22 43.73 46.48 6.46
CA CYS A 22 43.39 47.75 5.82
C CYS A 22 44.58 48.20 4.96
N VAL A 23 44.44 48.20 3.64
CA VAL A 23 45.26 49.01 2.72
C VAL A 23 44.31 49.74 1.78
N GLY A 24 44.37 51.07 1.82
CA GLY A 24 43.47 51.96 1.10
C GLY A 24 43.91 52.25 -0.33
N GLY A 25 42.92 52.41 -1.22
CA GLY A 25 43.04 53.06 -2.52
C GLY A 25 41.84 54.00 -2.73
N PRO A 26 42.02 55.23 -3.22
CA PRO A 26 40.93 56.18 -3.39
C PRO A 26 40.19 55.91 -4.70
N GLY A 27 38.85 56.02 -4.65
CA GLY A 27 38.07 56.31 -5.84
C GLY A 27 37.50 55.12 -6.60
N GLN A 28 36.63 54.33 -5.96
CA GLN A 28 35.49 53.78 -6.67
C GLN A 28 34.33 53.64 -5.69
N ARG A 29 33.31 54.51 -5.83
CA ARG A 29 31.99 54.24 -5.26
C ARG A 29 31.44 53.05 -6.02
N THR A 30 31.78 51.84 -5.58
CA THR A 30 31.01 50.65 -5.93
C THR A 30 29.59 50.93 -5.47
N ALA A 31 28.67 51.03 -6.43
CA ALA A 31 27.25 50.99 -6.15
C ALA A 31 27.00 49.82 -5.19
N ALA A 32 26.25 50.07 -4.12
CA ALA A 32 25.78 49.00 -3.26
C ALA A 32 25.16 47.91 -4.17
N PRO A 33 25.51 46.62 -4.00
CA PRO A 33 24.82 45.59 -4.75
C PRO A 33 23.34 45.76 -4.45
N ALA A 34 22.53 45.97 -5.50
CA ALA A 34 21.08 45.96 -5.37
C ALA A 34 20.70 44.71 -4.57
N PRO A 35 19.71 44.76 -3.67
CA PRO A 35 19.32 43.60 -2.90
C PRO A 35 18.93 42.52 -3.91
N VAL A 36 19.76 41.48 -4.06
CA VAL A 36 19.41 40.26 -4.78
C VAL A 36 18.50 39.47 -3.84
N VAL A 37 17.34 40.06 -3.57
CA VAL A 37 16.25 39.51 -2.79
C VAL A 37 15.12 39.32 -3.77
N THR A 38 14.58 38.13 -4.03
CA THR A 38 14.93 36.77 -3.66
C THR A 38 13.86 35.94 -4.38
N THR A 39 13.97 35.71 -5.68
CA THR A 39 13.02 34.79 -6.38
C THR A 39 13.06 33.41 -5.72
N ALA A 40 14.24 33.00 -5.25
CA ALA A 40 14.44 31.81 -4.44
C ALA A 40 13.69 31.85 -3.08
N ALA A 41 13.66 32.99 -2.37
CA ALA A 41 12.94 33.04 -1.09
C ALA A 41 11.42 33.10 -1.28
N ALA A 42 10.93 33.81 -2.30
CA ALA A 42 9.50 33.81 -2.64
C ALA A 42 9.01 32.41 -3.06
N GLY A 43 9.83 31.66 -3.82
CA GLY A 43 9.54 30.25 -4.12
C GLY A 43 9.54 29.36 -2.87
N SER A 44 10.43 29.63 -1.91
CA SER A 44 10.50 28.86 -0.67
C SER A 44 9.31 29.09 0.26
N THR A 45 8.74 30.30 0.29
CA THR A 45 7.55 30.59 1.10
C THR A 45 6.32 29.88 0.55
N VAL A 46 6.12 29.94 -0.78
CA VAL A 46 5.01 29.24 -1.45
C VAL A 46 5.08 27.73 -1.24
N LEU A 47 6.28 27.14 -1.39
CA LEU A 47 6.47 25.73 -1.10
C LEU A 47 6.17 25.38 0.36
N GLY A 48 6.57 26.24 1.29
CA GLY A 48 6.26 26.10 2.71
C GLY A 48 4.74 26.10 2.99
N GLU A 49 3.97 26.93 2.29
CA GLU A 49 2.50 26.96 2.40
C GLU A 49 1.88 25.63 1.95
N TYR A 50 2.34 25.07 0.83
CA TYR A 50 1.89 23.75 0.37
C TYR A 50 2.17 22.65 1.39
N LEU A 51 3.40 22.59 1.90
CA LEU A 51 3.80 21.58 2.88
C LEU A 51 3.06 21.74 4.21
N GLN A 52 2.83 22.97 4.67
CA GLN A 52 2.07 23.23 5.89
C GLN A 52 0.60 22.82 5.73
N MET A 53 0.01 23.08 4.56
CA MET A 53 -1.35 22.63 4.24
C MET A 53 -1.43 21.09 4.21
N LEU A 54 -0.48 20.41 3.57
CA LEU A 54 -0.40 18.95 3.59
C LEU A 54 -0.20 18.39 4.99
N GLN A 55 0.63 19.01 5.81
CA GLN A 55 0.80 18.61 7.21
C GLN A 55 -0.52 18.73 7.98
N ARG A 56 -1.26 19.83 7.81
CA ARG A 56 -2.59 20.01 8.44
C ARG A 56 -3.61 19.01 7.91
N LEU A 57 -3.57 18.69 6.62
CA LEU A 57 -4.43 17.66 6.03
C LEU A 57 -4.14 16.29 6.65
N VAL A 58 -2.87 15.92 6.82
CA VAL A 58 -2.52 14.59 7.37
C VAL A 58 -2.74 14.50 8.88
N GLN A 59 -2.50 15.57 9.63
CA GLN A 59 -2.54 15.57 11.10
C GLN A 59 -3.88 16.08 11.69
N GLY A 60 -4.70 16.74 10.86
CA GLY A 60 -5.96 17.35 11.28
C GLY A 60 -7.06 16.36 11.62
N GLN A 61 -8.11 16.84 12.28
CA GLN A 61 -9.31 16.04 12.55
C GLN A 61 -10.14 15.86 11.27
N PRO A 62 -10.95 14.78 11.12
CA PRO A 62 -11.71 14.52 9.89
C PRO A 62 -12.55 15.70 9.37
N ALA A 63 -13.10 16.52 10.28
CA ALA A 63 -13.84 17.73 9.89
C ALA A 63 -12.94 18.81 9.26
N GLU A 64 -11.74 19.04 9.80
CA GLU A 64 -10.77 19.99 9.26
C GLU A 64 -10.25 19.52 7.90
N GLN A 65 -10.02 18.22 7.76
CA GLN A 65 -9.54 17.66 6.51
C GLN A 65 -10.59 17.79 5.39
N ALA A 66 -11.86 17.59 5.72
CA ALA A 66 -12.98 17.82 4.81
C ALA A 66 -13.09 19.31 4.41
N GLU A 67 -12.88 20.24 5.35
CA GLU A 67 -12.87 21.68 5.07
C GLU A 67 -11.71 22.09 4.15
N ILE A 68 -10.50 21.58 4.39
CA ILE A 68 -9.34 21.82 3.53
C ILE A 68 -9.60 21.30 2.11
N THR A 69 -10.17 20.11 1.98
CA THR A 69 -10.47 19.52 0.68
C THR A 69 -11.58 20.29 -0.05
N ALA A 70 -12.66 20.62 0.66
CA ALA A 70 -13.79 21.35 0.09
C ALA A 70 -13.41 22.76 -0.35
N SER A 71 -12.58 23.46 0.44
CA SER A 71 -12.10 24.80 0.08
C SER A 71 -11.21 24.76 -1.16
N ALA A 72 -10.26 23.82 -1.24
CA ALA A 72 -9.41 23.66 -2.42
C ALA A 72 -10.21 23.30 -3.68
N GLN A 73 -11.19 22.41 -3.57
CA GLN A 73 -12.07 22.07 -4.70
C GLN A 73 -12.88 23.30 -5.14
N HIS A 74 -13.44 24.06 -4.19
CA HIS A 74 -14.19 25.27 -4.50
C HIS A 74 -13.33 26.34 -5.18
N GLU A 75 -12.09 26.57 -4.72
CA GLU A 75 -11.15 27.51 -5.34
C GLU A 75 -10.80 27.12 -6.78
N TYR A 76 -10.60 25.83 -7.03
CA TYR A 76 -10.37 25.30 -8.38
C TYR A 76 -11.59 25.48 -9.28
N ASP A 77 -12.79 25.17 -8.79
CA ASP A 77 -14.04 25.28 -9.55
C ASP A 77 -14.37 26.74 -9.90
N MET A 78 -14.07 27.67 -9.00
CA MET A 78 -14.29 29.11 -9.21
C MET A 78 -13.25 29.72 -10.14
N ALA A 79 -11.99 29.28 -10.05
CA ALA A 79 -10.89 29.78 -10.87
C ALA A 79 -9.79 28.71 -11.03
N PRO A 80 -9.72 28.00 -12.17
CA PRO A 80 -8.72 26.95 -12.40
C PRO A 80 -7.37 27.57 -12.78
N THR A 81 -6.72 28.19 -11.81
CA THR A 81 -5.34 28.68 -11.95
C THR A 81 -4.34 27.54 -11.70
N PRO A 82 -3.12 27.57 -12.26
CA PRO A 82 -2.13 26.53 -12.02
C PRO A 82 -1.84 26.26 -10.54
N SER A 83 -1.85 27.30 -9.70
CA SER A 83 -1.63 27.16 -8.26
C SER A 83 -2.81 26.50 -7.54
N HIS A 84 -4.06 26.78 -7.95
CA HIS A 84 -5.26 26.11 -7.41
C HIS A 84 -5.34 24.66 -7.86
N GLU A 85 -4.97 24.39 -9.12
CA GLU A 85 -4.88 23.04 -9.66
C GLU A 85 -3.83 22.22 -8.92
N LEU A 86 -2.62 22.76 -8.72
CA LEU A 86 -1.56 22.10 -7.95
C LEU A 86 -2.00 21.86 -6.50
N ARG A 87 -2.63 22.84 -5.86
CA ARG A 87 -3.19 22.71 -4.50
C ARG A 87 -4.16 21.55 -4.41
N LEU A 88 -5.15 21.50 -5.30
CA LEU A 88 -6.14 20.45 -5.34
C LEU A 88 -5.50 19.09 -5.62
N ALA A 89 -4.58 19.02 -6.57
CA ALA A 89 -3.90 17.78 -6.93
C ALA A 89 -3.08 17.19 -5.76
N LEU A 90 -2.34 18.03 -5.03
CA LEU A 90 -1.59 17.60 -3.84
C LEU A 90 -2.50 17.05 -2.73
N ILE A 91 -3.67 17.68 -2.51
CA ILE A 91 -4.64 17.23 -1.51
C ILE A 91 -5.22 15.87 -1.91
N LEU A 92 -5.66 15.72 -3.16
CA LEU A 92 -6.23 14.48 -3.68
C LEU A 92 -5.19 13.36 -3.79
N GLY A 93 -3.92 13.71 -4.00
CA GLY A 93 -2.78 12.80 -4.09
C GLY A 93 -2.34 12.22 -2.74
N THR A 94 -2.75 12.84 -1.63
CA THR A 94 -2.34 12.41 -0.29
C THR A 94 -2.99 11.06 0.08
N PRO A 95 -2.21 9.97 0.23
CA PRO A 95 -2.77 8.65 0.48
C PRO A 95 -3.32 8.51 1.91
N GLY A 96 -4.34 7.66 2.06
CA GLY A 96 -4.88 7.30 3.38
C GLY A 96 -5.90 8.29 3.98
N HIS A 97 -6.27 9.34 3.24
CA HIS A 97 -7.32 10.28 3.62
C HIS A 97 -8.65 9.99 2.89
N PRO A 98 -9.85 10.16 3.50
CA PRO A 98 -11.14 9.91 2.84
C PRO A 98 -11.38 10.64 1.52
N SER A 99 -10.75 11.79 1.31
CA SER A 99 -10.86 12.57 0.08
C SER A 99 -9.77 12.25 -0.96
N ALA A 100 -8.93 11.25 -0.71
CA ALA A 100 -7.89 10.86 -1.64
C ALA A 100 -8.50 10.30 -2.94
N ASP A 101 -8.01 10.81 -4.07
CA ASP A 101 -8.37 10.38 -5.43
C ASP A 101 -7.10 10.47 -6.28
N LEU A 102 -6.27 9.43 -6.16
CA LEU A 102 -4.98 9.33 -6.84
C LEU A 102 -5.11 9.42 -8.37
N PRO A 103 -6.08 8.75 -9.03
CA PRO A 103 -6.29 8.91 -10.47
C PRO A 103 -6.60 10.35 -10.89
N LYS A 104 -7.46 11.06 -10.15
CA LYS A 104 -7.76 12.46 -10.45
C LYS A 104 -6.55 13.36 -10.22
N ALA A 105 -5.83 13.18 -9.10
CA ALA A 105 -4.59 13.90 -8.81
C ALA A 105 -3.54 13.70 -9.91
N GLN A 106 -3.36 12.47 -10.38
CA GLN A 106 -2.46 12.14 -11.49
C GLN A 106 -2.83 12.89 -12.78
N GLY A 107 -4.13 12.98 -13.11
CA GLY A 107 -4.62 13.73 -14.25
C GLY A 107 -4.24 15.20 -14.19
N LEU A 108 -4.58 15.86 -13.08
CA LEU A 108 -4.27 17.29 -12.85
C LEU A 108 -2.76 17.56 -12.88
N LEU A 109 -1.93 16.72 -12.25
CA LEU A 109 -0.48 16.88 -12.29
C LEU A 109 0.09 16.69 -13.70
N ARG A 110 -0.46 15.77 -14.50
CA ARG A 110 -0.04 15.61 -15.91
C ARG A 110 -0.42 16.81 -16.76
N GLU A 111 -1.59 17.39 -16.53
CA GLU A 111 -2.03 18.62 -17.20
C GLU A 111 -1.10 19.80 -16.88
N LEU A 112 -0.77 20.00 -15.59
CA LEU A 112 0.23 20.98 -15.16
C LEU A 112 1.61 20.73 -15.78
N MET A 113 2.05 19.48 -15.79
CA MET A 113 3.35 19.08 -16.33
C MET A 113 3.42 19.14 -17.86
N ALA A 114 2.29 19.29 -18.57
CA ALA A 114 2.27 19.56 -20.00
C ALA A 114 2.78 20.97 -20.33
N ASN A 115 2.62 21.94 -19.40
CA ASN A 115 3.08 23.32 -19.55
C ASN A 115 3.85 23.77 -18.29
N PRO A 116 5.02 23.19 -17.98
CA PRO A 116 5.69 23.38 -16.69
C PRO A 116 6.20 24.81 -16.43
N GLU A 117 6.23 25.66 -17.47
CA GLU A 117 6.62 27.08 -17.38
C GLU A 117 5.55 27.96 -16.71
N VAL A 118 4.32 27.46 -16.52
CA VAL A 118 3.28 28.18 -15.77
C VAL A 118 3.45 28.06 -14.24
N LEU A 119 4.32 27.13 -13.80
CA LEU A 119 4.63 26.90 -12.39
C LEU A 119 5.96 27.55 -12.00
N LEU A 120 6.06 27.94 -10.72
CA LEU A 120 7.32 28.33 -10.12
C LEU A 120 8.31 27.14 -10.13
N PRO A 121 9.64 27.38 -10.15
CA PRO A 121 10.63 26.29 -10.15
C PRO A 121 10.46 25.28 -8.99
N GLY A 122 10.07 25.76 -7.81
CA GLY A 122 9.79 24.90 -6.65
C GLY A 122 8.52 24.07 -6.81
N GLU A 123 7.45 24.67 -7.32
CA GLU A 123 6.18 24.00 -7.63
C GLU A 123 6.36 22.93 -8.72
N ARG A 124 7.16 23.22 -9.77
CA ARG A 124 7.50 22.26 -10.81
C ARG A 124 8.21 21.03 -10.23
N SER A 125 9.16 21.26 -9.33
CA SER A 125 9.91 20.18 -8.66
C SER A 125 8.99 19.35 -7.77
N LEU A 126 8.08 20.00 -7.04
CA LEU A 126 7.08 19.34 -6.21
C LEU A 126 6.08 18.52 -7.06
N ALA A 127 5.53 19.11 -8.12
CA ALA A 127 4.58 18.45 -9.01
C ALA A 127 5.19 17.21 -9.68
N PHE A 128 6.45 17.29 -10.12
CA PHE A 128 7.18 16.15 -10.66
C PHE A 128 7.36 15.02 -9.63
N LEU A 129 7.79 15.36 -8.42
CA LEU A 129 7.99 14.39 -7.34
C LEU A 129 6.66 13.73 -6.93
N GLU A 130 5.59 14.52 -6.83
CA GLU A 130 4.26 14.00 -6.48
C GLU A 130 3.71 13.09 -7.58
N LEU A 131 3.84 13.49 -8.85
CA LEU A 131 3.39 12.68 -9.97
C LEU A 131 4.11 11.32 -10.00
N SER A 132 5.42 11.31 -9.78
CA SER A 132 6.19 10.06 -9.68
C SER A 132 5.69 9.17 -8.55
N GLN A 133 5.42 9.74 -7.37
CA GLN A 133 4.91 8.98 -6.23
C GLN A 133 3.51 8.41 -6.50
N ILE A 134 2.62 9.19 -7.11
CA ILE A 134 1.27 8.74 -7.45
C ILE A 134 1.32 7.63 -8.52
N ASP A 135 2.19 7.75 -9.53
CA ASP A 135 2.39 6.72 -10.54
C ASP A 135 2.84 5.39 -9.91
N ASP A 136 3.78 5.44 -8.97
CA ASP A 136 4.25 4.27 -8.22
C ASP A 136 3.12 3.68 -7.35
N HIS A 137 2.36 4.53 -6.64
CA HIS A 137 1.23 4.09 -5.81
C HIS A 137 0.14 3.39 -6.62
N LEU A 138 -0.25 3.95 -7.76
CA LEU A 138 -1.28 3.36 -8.64
C LEU A 138 -0.82 2.05 -9.27
N THR A 139 0.47 1.94 -9.59
CA THR A 139 1.10 0.68 -10.02
C THR A 139 0.93 -0.36 -8.90
N LEU A 140 1.44 -0.06 -7.70
CA LEU A 140 1.35 -0.96 -6.54
C LEU A 140 -0.08 -1.39 -6.20
N GLU A 141 -1.06 -0.48 -6.28
CA GLU A 141 -2.46 -0.83 -6.07
C GLU A 141 -2.97 -1.83 -7.11
N THR A 142 -2.59 -1.64 -8.36
CA THR A 142 -2.98 -2.54 -9.46
C THR A 142 -2.35 -3.92 -9.28
N GLU A 143 -1.06 -4.00 -8.93
CA GLU A 143 -0.45 -5.29 -8.61
C GLU A 143 -1.07 -5.93 -7.37
N ASN A 144 -1.39 -5.16 -6.33
CA ASN A 144 -1.99 -5.70 -5.11
C ASN A 144 -3.35 -6.34 -5.42
N ARG A 145 -4.22 -5.65 -6.17
CA ARG A 145 -5.51 -6.19 -6.61
C ARG A 145 -5.33 -7.45 -7.46
N ARG A 146 -4.36 -7.47 -8.37
CA ARG A 146 -4.04 -8.66 -9.18
C ARG A 146 -3.62 -9.84 -8.32
N LEU A 147 -2.68 -9.63 -7.39
CA LEU A 147 -2.18 -10.67 -6.49
C LEU A 147 -3.28 -11.21 -5.57
N GLN A 148 -4.16 -10.35 -5.07
CA GLN A 148 -5.33 -10.78 -4.30
C GLN A 148 -6.26 -11.67 -5.13
N ALA A 149 -6.58 -11.26 -6.37
CA ALA A 149 -7.41 -12.06 -7.27
C ALA A 149 -6.75 -13.42 -7.62
N ASP A 150 -5.44 -13.44 -7.85
CA ASP A 150 -4.66 -14.67 -8.07
C ASP A 150 -4.71 -15.59 -6.85
N ALA A 151 -4.53 -15.05 -5.65
CA ALA A 151 -4.58 -15.83 -4.41
C ALA A 151 -5.96 -16.45 -4.19
N VAL A 152 -7.04 -15.68 -4.39
CA VAL A 152 -8.41 -16.18 -4.30
C VAL A 152 -8.65 -17.31 -5.29
N ARG A 153 -8.23 -17.17 -6.55
CA ARG A 153 -8.36 -18.24 -7.56
C ARG A 153 -7.60 -19.50 -7.16
N ALA A 154 -6.35 -19.36 -6.76
CA ALA A 154 -5.52 -20.49 -6.34
C ALA A 154 -6.13 -21.23 -5.14
N ASP A 155 -6.73 -20.52 -4.18
CA ASP A 155 -7.42 -21.14 -3.05
C ASP A 155 -8.69 -21.89 -3.47
N HIS A 156 -9.48 -21.33 -4.39
CA HIS A 156 -10.64 -22.03 -4.94
C HIS A 156 -10.24 -23.33 -5.67
N GLU A 157 -9.17 -23.29 -6.47
CA GLU A 157 -8.65 -24.48 -7.17
C GLU A 157 -8.13 -25.53 -6.18
N ARG A 158 -7.41 -25.13 -5.14
CA ARG A 158 -6.94 -26.03 -4.07
C ARG A 158 -8.12 -26.71 -3.39
N ILE A 159 -9.14 -25.94 -2.99
CA ILE A 159 -10.34 -26.48 -2.33
C ILE A 159 -11.08 -27.44 -3.26
N ALA A 160 -11.27 -27.07 -4.53
CA ALA A 160 -11.92 -27.95 -5.51
C ALA A 160 -11.15 -29.26 -5.70
N SER A 161 -9.81 -29.20 -5.79
CA SER A 161 -8.97 -30.40 -5.92
C SER A 161 -9.01 -31.29 -4.68
N ALA A 162 -9.05 -30.69 -3.49
CA ALA A 162 -9.15 -31.41 -2.22
C ALA A 162 -10.53 -32.08 -2.08
N ASN A 163 -11.60 -31.39 -2.43
CA ASN A 163 -12.96 -31.93 -2.43
C ASN A 163 -13.11 -33.07 -3.44
N HIS A 164 -12.52 -32.94 -4.63
CA HIS A 164 -12.55 -34.01 -5.62
C HIS A 164 -11.85 -35.28 -5.10
N ARG A 165 -10.65 -35.14 -4.52
CA ARG A 165 -9.94 -36.26 -3.88
C ARG A 165 -10.75 -36.87 -2.74
N LEU A 166 -11.32 -36.03 -1.88
CA LEU A 166 -12.16 -36.51 -0.77
C LEU A 166 -13.35 -37.31 -1.30
N GLN A 167 -14.01 -36.84 -2.37
CA GLN A 167 -15.12 -37.56 -2.98
C GLN A 167 -14.67 -38.92 -3.54
N THR A 168 -13.53 -38.99 -4.23
CA THR A 168 -12.97 -40.26 -4.71
C THR A 168 -12.70 -41.23 -3.57
N GLU A 169 -12.08 -40.78 -2.49
CA GLU A 169 -11.81 -41.61 -1.31
C GLU A 169 -13.12 -42.07 -0.62
N MET A 170 -14.15 -41.22 -0.59
CA MET A 170 -15.47 -41.59 -0.06
C MET A 170 -16.13 -42.68 -0.91
N ASP A 171 -16.08 -42.55 -2.24
CA ASP A 171 -16.64 -43.53 -3.17
C ASP A 171 -15.90 -44.88 -3.07
N GLU A 172 -14.57 -44.85 -2.93
CA GLU A 172 -13.76 -46.05 -2.67
C GLU A 172 -14.11 -46.69 -1.31
N ASN A 173 -14.32 -45.90 -0.26
CA ASN A 173 -14.72 -46.43 1.05
C ASN A 173 -16.07 -47.15 0.98
N VAL A 174 -17.04 -46.60 0.24
CA VAL A 174 -18.35 -47.23 0.01
C VAL A 174 -18.18 -48.55 -0.75
N ARG A 175 -17.35 -48.56 -1.80
CA ARG A 175 -17.06 -49.78 -2.56
C ARG A 175 -16.43 -50.87 -1.70
N LEU A 176 -15.39 -50.54 -0.93
CA LEU A 176 -14.70 -51.49 -0.07
C LEU A 176 -15.62 -52.09 1.01
N ARG A 177 -16.53 -51.29 1.58
CA ARG A 177 -17.54 -51.79 2.53
C ARG A 177 -18.44 -52.84 1.89
N LYS A 178 -18.89 -52.59 0.66
CA LYS A 178 -19.71 -53.56 -0.09
C LYS A 178 -18.96 -54.87 -0.35
N GLU A 179 -17.70 -54.79 -0.80
CA GLU A 179 -16.87 -55.97 -1.02
C GLU A 179 -16.65 -56.77 0.28
N LEU A 180 -16.50 -56.07 1.42
CA LEU A 180 -16.37 -56.68 2.74
C LEU A 180 -17.66 -57.42 3.15
N ASP A 181 -18.82 -56.79 2.98
CA ASP A 181 -20.12 -57.41 3.30
C ASP A 181 -20.39 -58.64 2.42
N GLU A 182 -20.04 -58.59 1.12
CA GLU A 182 -20.13 -59.74 0.22
C GLU A 182 -19.19 -60.88 0.64
N ALA A 183 -17.96 -60.56 1.06
CA ALA A 183 -17.00 -61.55 1.55
C ALA A 183 -17.48 -62.23 2.85
N ARG A 184 -18.06 -61.45 3.78
CA ARG A 184 -18.68 -61.98 5.00
C ARG A 184 -19.84 -62.92 4.70
N ALA A 185 -20.74 -62.51 3.80
CA ALA A 185 -21.87 -63.35 3.40
C ALA A 185 -21.42 -64.70 2.79
N LYS A 186 -20.32 -64.69 2.00
CA LYS A 186 -19.72 -65.93 1.47
C LYS A 186 -19.16 -66.82 2.58
N LEU A 187 -18.46 -66.24 3.57
CA LEU A 187 -17.94 -66.99 4.72
C LEU A 187 -19.06 -67.62 5.55
N ASP A 188 -20.14 -66.87 5.81
CA ASP A 188 -21.30 -67.37 6.54
C ASP A 188 -22.00 -68.52 5.79
N ALA A 189 -22.09 -68.41 4.46
CA ALA A 189 -22.62 -69.49 3.63
C ALA A 189 -21.76 -70.75 3.72
N ILE A 190 -20.42 -70.63 3.66
CA ILE A 190 -19.50 -71.76 3.84
C ILE A 190 -19.66 -72.36 5.24
N ALA A 191 -19.68 -71.54 6.29
CA ALA A 191 -19.85 -72.01 7.66
C ALA A 191 -21.18 -72.76 7.86
N ASN A 192 -22.27 -72.29 7.23
CA ASN A 192 -23.55 -72.98 7.23
C ASN A 192 -23.50 -74.32 6.47
N ILE A 193 -22.80 -74.36 5.33
CA ILE A 193 -22.57 -75.62 4.58
C ILE A 193 -21.78 -76.60 5.45
N GLU A 194 -20.68 -76.19 6.05
CA GLU A 194 -19.85 -77.04 6.94
C GLU A 194 -20.68 -77.62 8.09
N ARG A 195 -21.51 -76.78 8.73
CA ARG A 195 -22.44 -77.25 9.77
C ARG A 195 -23.43 -78.28 9.22
N SER A 196 -24.06 -78.01 8.08
CA SER A 196 -25.03 -78.92 7.46
C SER A 196 -24.41 -80.26 7.00
N VAL A 197 -23.14 -80.24 6.56
CA VAL A 197 -22.39 -81.45 6.17
C VAL A 197 -22.05 -82.29 7.40
N ASN A 198 -21.64 -81.64 8.49
CA ASN A 198 -21.38 -82.31 9.75
C ASN A 198 -22.66 -82.92 10.35
N GLU A 199 -23.79 -82.20 10.27
CA GLU A 199 -25.11 -82.68 10.72
C GLU A 199 -25.72 -83.76 9.83
N ARG A 200 -25.39 -83.80 8.52
CA ARG A 200 -25.74 -84.92 7.60
C ARG A 200 -24.86 -86.15 7.76
N LYS A 201 -23.82 -86.08 8.60
CA LYS A 201 -22.98 -87.22 8.98
C LYS A 201 -23.38 -87.87 10.33
N PRO A 202 -24.64 -88.32 10.57
CA PRO A 202 -24.93 -89.29 11.61
C PRO A 202 -25.27 -90.66 10.99
N GLY A 203 -24.44 -91.66 11.30
CA GLY A 203 -24.82 -93.08 11.22
C GLY A 203 -24.81 -93.75 9.84
N THR A 204 -23.63 -93.99 9.26
CA THR A 204 -23.45 -95.09 8.29
C THR A 204 -22.33 -96.03 8.74
N THR A 205 -22.45 -96.57 9.95
CA THR A 205 -21.80 -97.83 10.32
C THR A 205 -22.84 -98.66 11.04
N GLY A 206 -23.65 -99.37 10.26
CA GLY A 206 -24.23 -100.62 10.71
C GLY A 206 -23.22 -101.73 10.50
N ARG A 207 -22.81 -102.39 11.58
CA ARG A 207 -22.84 -103.85 11.74
C ARG A 207 -22.43 -104.22 13.15
#